data_AF-A0A9W6X9X1-F1
#
_entry.id   AF-A0A9W6X9X1-F1
#
_cell.length_a   1.000
_cell.length_b   1.000
_cell.length_c   1.000
_cell.angle_alpha   90.00
_cell.angle_beta   90.00
_cell.angle_gamma   90.00
#
_symmetry.space_group_name_H-M   'P 1'
#
loop_
_entity.id
_entity.type
_entity.pdbx_description
1 polymer ?
#
loop_
_entity_poly.entity_id
_entity_poly.type
_entity_poly.pdbx_seq_one_letter_code
_entity_poly.pdbx_strand_id
1 'polypeptide(L)'
;MYASSDVGVDPEEKSQENPPLYKLYAFLKALLLLVLQIFLALKLNGDLGWTLVEVLIPYFVYDGLNLLEGFAGGVLGYSMLTKNSEGAGVTQTEDIKKQRAALVLAVARKLILNLARLAQGVLLGLKVDGSLSDASWWVVFIPVWLYVAFFVSFPVRKYFRAKAKAKEPKKSPRQQHTHDAYTRESVTEDEEEELSKFPALDALCTILVICALMSPFFILSARLQDGSFSSIYVLLPWLIVVRD
;
A
#
# COMPACT_ATOMS: atom_id res chain seq x y z
N MET A 1 53.15 -28.29 19.99
CA MET A 1 52.40 -27.87 21.18
C MET A 1 51.91 -26.45 20.91
N TYR A 2 50.58 -26.25 20.92
CA TYR A 2 49.76 -25.03 21.08
C TYR A 2 50.41 -23.64 20.99
N ALA A 3 49.80 -22.57 20.47
CA ALA A 3 48.56 -22.28 19.77
C ALA A 3 48.71 -20.81 19.33
N SER A 4 48.42 -20.47 18.07
CA SER A 4 48.27 -19.08 17.65
C SER A 4 46.79 -18.86 17.36
N SER A 5 46.14 -18.14 18.25
CA SER A 5 44.76 -17.65 18.10
C SER A 5 44.74 -16.59 17.01
N ASP A 6 44.38 -17.02 15.80
CA ASP A 6 44.01 -16.10 14.75
C ASP A 6 42.55 -15.70 14.94
N VAL A 7 42.36 -14.39 15.03
CA VAL A 7 41.08 -13.73 15.25
C VAL A 7 40.27 -13.95 13.98
N GLY A 8 39.20 -14.75 14.09
CA GLY A 8 38.18 -14.87 13.07
C GLY A 8 37.49 -13.53 12.89
N VAL A 9 38.01 -12.71 11.99
CA VAL A 9 37.28 -11.58 11.40
C VAL A 9 36.17 -12.19 10.56
N ASP A 10 34.96 -12.15 11.10
CA ASP A 10 33.72 -12.53 10.42
C ASP A 10 33.52 -11.61 9.19
N PRO A 11 33.50 -12.14 7.95
CA PRO A 11 33.45 -11.30 6.75
C PRO A 11 32.02 -10.90 6.31
N GLU A 12 30.99 -11.15 7.13
CA GLU A 12 29.58 -11.00 6.71
C GLU A 12 28.83 -9.78 7.24
N GLU A 13 29.52 -8.67 7.54
CA GLU A 13 28.88 -7.36 7.69
C GLU A 13 29.26 -6.41 6.55
N LYS A 14 29.04 -6.86 5.31
CA LYS A 14 29.01 -5.92 4.16
C LYS A 14 27.75 -5.08 4.30
N SER A 15 27.89 -3.92 4.91
CA SER A 15 26.91 -2.84 4.84
C SER A 15 26.49 -2.69 3.38
N GLN A 16 25.22 -2.99 3.11
CA GLN A 16 24.64 -2.89 1.78
C GLN A 16 24.46 -1.39 1.48
N GLU A 17 25.56 -0.68 1.23
CA GLU A 17 25.52 0.73 0.91
C GLU A 17 24.77 0.92 -0.40
N ASN A 18 23.58 1.51 -0.32
CA ASN A 18 22.80 1.84 -1.50
C ASN A 18 23.67 2.67 -2.47
N PRO A 19 23.69 2.33 -3.77
CA PRO A 19 24.54 3.00 -4.73
C PRO A 19 24.26 4.51 -4.74
N PRO A 20 25.27 5.36 -4.98
CA PRO A 20 25.13 6.83 -4.89
C PRO A 20 24.03 7.37 -5.80
N LEU A 21 23.76 6.71 -6.94
CA LEU A 21 22.66 7.04 -7.84
C LEU A 21 21.28 6.86 -7.19
N TYR A 22 21.09 5.86 -6.34
CA TYR A 22 19.83 5.67 -5.61
C TYR A 22 19.61 6.78 -4.60
N LYS A 23 20.67 7.19 -3.88
CA LYS A 23 20.60 8.32 -2.93
C LYS A 23 20.25 9.63 -3.66
N LEU A 24 20.88 9.90 -4.80
CA LEU A 24 20.57 11.07 -5.63
C LEU A 24 19.13 11.03 -6.13
N TYR A 25 18.66 9.88 -6.61
CA TYR A 25 17.28 9.69 -7.05
C TYR A 25 16.26 9.95 -5.93
N ALA A 26 16.50 9.40 -4.73
CA ALA A 26 15.66 9.64 -3.56
C ALA A 26 15.64 11.13 -3.17
N PHE A 27 16.78 11.80 -3.23
CA PHE A 27 16.87 13.24 -3.01
C PHE A 27 16.06 14.04 -4.04
N LEU A 28 16.16 13.72 -5.34
CA LEU A 28 15.39 14.37 -6.39
C LEU A 28 13.88 14.18 -6.20
N LYS A 29 13.44 12.99 -5.76
CA LYS A 29 12.06 12.74 -5.39
C LYS A 29 11.59 13.61 -4.23
N ALA A 30 12.40 13.74 -3.18
CA ALA A 30 12.08 14.62 -2.06
C ALA A 30 12.02 16.09 -2.50
N LEU A 31 12.92 16.50 -3.41
CA LEU A 31 12.92 17.85 -3.99
C LEU A 31 11.64 18.15 -4.76
N LEU A 32 11.09 17.18 -5.52
CA LEU A 32 9.79 17.35 -6.19
C LEU A 32 8.67 17.68 -5.20
N LEU A 33 8.63 17.01 -4.04
CA LEU A 33 7.65 17.28 -3.01
C LEU A 33 7.86 18.64 -2.34
N LEU A 34 9.11 19.08 -2.17
CA LEU A 34 9.40 20.43 -1.67
C LEU A 34 8.92 21.50 -2.66
N VAL A 35 9.21 21.32 -3.95
CA VAL A 35 8.76 22.22 -5.03
C VAL A 35 7.23 22.29 -5.08
N LEU A 36 6.54 21.16 -4.91
CA LEU A 36 5.09 21.12 -4.81
C LEU A 36 4.56 22.01 -3.67
N GLN A 37 5.15 21.92 -2.47
CA GLN A 37 4.72 22.75 -1.33
C GLN A 37 4.91 24.24 -1.61
N ILE A 38 6.03 24.61 -2.26
CA ILE A 38 6.30 25.99 -2.67
C ILE A 38 5.24 26.46 -3.69
N PHE A 39 4.96 25.67 -4.72
CA PHE A 39 3.95 26.04 -5.72
C PHE A 39 2.55 26.17 -5.12
N LEU A 40 2.17 25.28 -4.21
CA LEU A 40 0.91 25.37 -3.47
C LEU A 40 0.85 26.65 -2.63
N ALA A 41 1.92 27.00 -1.91
CA ALA A 41 1.98 28.23 -1.12
C ALA A 41 1.83 29.49 -2.00
N LEU A 42 2.58 29.55 -3.11
CA LEU A 42 2.49 30.66 -4.07
C LEU A 42 1.09 30.77 -4.70
N LYS A 43 0.47 29.63 -5.04
CA LYS A 43 -0.89 29.59 -5.58
C LYS A 43 -1.92 30.07 -4.56
N LEU A 44 -1.80 29.66 -3.30
CA LEU A 44 -2.68 30.08 -2.21
C LEU A 44 -2.53 31.56 -1.85
N ASN A 45 -1.32 32.12 -1.97
CA ASN A 45 -1.07 33.55 -1.79
C ASN A 45 -1.58 34.40 -2.97
N GLY A 46 -2.00 33.78 -4.07
CA GLY A 46 -2.39 34.50 -5.29
C GLY A 46 -1.22 35.02 -6.12
N ASP A 47 0.02 34.69 -5.76
CA ASP A 47 1.23 35.08 -6.47
C ASP A 47 1.45 34.27 -7.76
N LEU A 48 0.68 33.18 -7.94
CA LEU A 48 0.80 32.27 -9.07
C LEU A 48 -0.52 32.13 -9.85
N GLY A 49 -0.51 32.58 -11.11
CA GLY A 49 -1.67 32.55 -12.01
C GLY A 49 -1.96 31.18 -12.66
N TRP A 50 -1.14 30.17 -12.42
CA TRP A 50 -1.27 28.84 -13.03
C TRP A 50 -2.53 28.10 -12.56
N THR A 51 -3.04 27.19 -13.38
CA THR A 51 -4.09 26.25 -12.97
C THR A 51 -3.61 25.34 -11.85
N LEU A 52 -4.51 24.81 -11.02
CA LEU A 52 -4.17 23.87 -9.96
C LEU A 52 -3.54 22.59 -10.55
N VAL A 53 -3.99 22.16 -11.74
CA VAL A 53 -3.36 21.02 -12.44
C VAL A 53 -1.88 21.29 -12.75
N GLU A 54 -1.53 22.49 -13.21
CA GLU A 54 -0.13 22.88 -13.46
C GLU A 54 0.69 22.94 -12.17
N VAL A 55 0.10 23.46 -11.09
CA VAL A 55 0.72 23.48 -9.75
C VAL A 55 1.04 22.07 -9.25
N LEU A 56 0.22 21.07 -9.62
CA LEU A 56 0.40 19.67 -9.25
C LEU A 56 1.40 18.91 -10.15
N ILE A 57 2.04 19.52 -11.15
CA ILE A 57 3.03 18.83 -12.00
C ILE A 57 4.13 18.11 -11.19
N PRO A 58 4.77 18.73 -10.18
CA PRO A 58 5.80 18.03 -9.40
C PRO A 58 5.25 16.79 -8.67
N TYR A 59 3.99 16.86 -8.22
CA TYR A 59 3.28 15.73 -7.62
C TYR A 59 3.05 14.60 -8.64
N PHE A 60 2.58 14.93 -9.85
CA PHE A 60 2.35 13.93 -10.90
C PHE A 60 3.65 13.29 -11.37
N VAL A 61 4.75 14.04 -11.45
CA VAL A 61 6.08 13.48 -11.76
C VAL A 61 6.51 12.53 -10.64
N TYR A 62 6.39 12.95 -9.38
CA TYR A 62 6.72 12.10 -8.23
C TYR A 62 5.93 10.78 -8.22
N ASP A 63 4.62 10.84 -8.39
CA ASP A 63 3.78 9.64 -8.41
C ASP A 63 3.99 8.79 -9.68
N GLY A 64 4.25 9.42 -10.83
CA GLY A 64 4.65 8.73 -12.06
C GLY A 64 5.93 7.92 -11.87
N LEU A 65 6.93 8.48 -11.19
CA LEU A 65 8.16 7.77 -10.83
C LEU A 65 7.89 6.58 -9.88
N ASN A 66 7.03 6.74 -8.88
CA ASN A 66 6.60 5.64 -7.99
C ASN A 66 5.87 4.52 -8.76
N LEU A 67 5.09 4.88 -9.78
CA LEU A 67 4.39 3.93 -10.64
C LEU A 67 5.40 3.13 -11.47
N LEU A 68 6.38 3.80 -12.07
CA LEU A 68 7.45 3.15 -12.85
C LEU A 68 8.28 2.20 -11.99
N GLU A 69 8.63 2.57 -10.76
CA GLU A 69 9.32 1.67 -9.82
C GLU A 69 8.48 0.44 -9.48
N GLY A 70 7.20 0.63 -9.18
CA GLY A 70 6.28 -0.46 -8.88
C GLY A 70 6.14 -1.43 -10.05
N PHE A 71 6.06 -0.90 -11.27
CA PHE A 71 6.02 -1.69 -12.49
C PHE A 71 7.34 -2.44 -12.74
N ALA A 72 8.47 -1.75 -12.68
CA ALA A 72 9.80 -2.34 -12.86
C ALA A 72 10.07 -3.45 -11.83
N GLY A 73 9.76 -3.22 -10.55
CA GLY A 73 9.85 -4.23 -9.51
C GLY A 73 8.96 -5.45 -9.78
N GLY A 74 7.75 -5.22 -10.31
CA GLY A 74 6.85 -6.30 -10.72
C GLY A 74 7.39 -7.14 -11.89
N VAL A 75 7.91 -6.49 -12.93
CA VAL A 75 8.52 -7.16 -14.10
C VAL A 75 9.76 -7.95 -13.70
N LEU A 76 10.65 -7.35 -12.89
CA LEU A 76 11.85 -8.02 -12.39
C LEU A 76 11.49 -9.22 -11.52
N GLY A 77 10.56 -9.05 -10.57
CA GLY A 77 10.08 -10.15 -9.74
C GLY A 77 9.45 -11.29 -10.55
N TYR A 78 8.65 -10.95 -11.57
CA TYR A 78 8.07 -11.95 -12.47
C TYR A 78 9.15 -12.71 -13.26
N SER A 79 10.16 -12.00 -13.79
CA SER A 79 11.27 -12.61 -14.53
C SER A 79 12.11 -13.53 -13.64
N MET A 80 12.39 -13.13 -12.39
CA MET A 80 13.11 -13.97 -11.42
C MET A 80 12.34 -15.25 -11.11
N LEU A 81 11.04 -15.14 -10.80
CA LEU A 81 10.20 -16.33 -10.57
C LEU A 81 10.08 -17.21 -11.82
N THR A 82 10.21 -16.64 -13.02
CA THR A 82 10.21 -17.39 -14.29
C THR A 82 11.46 -18.23 -14.45
N LYS A 83 12.63 -17.63 -14.26
CA LYS A 83 13.91 -18.34 -14.30
C LYS A 83 13.97 -19.48 -13.27
N ASN A 84 13.44 -19.24 -12.06
CA ASN A 84 13.45 -20.25 -11.00
C ASN A 84 12.59 -21.49 -11.32
N SER A 85 11.61 -21.43 -12.23
CA SER A 85 10.84 -22.63 -12.61
C SER A 85 11.51 -23.49 -13.66
N GLU A 86 12.44 -22.96 -14.45
CA GLU A 86 13.00 -23.65 -15.61
C GLU A 86 13.85 -24.88 -15.23
N GLY A 87 14.19 -25.04 -13.94
CA GLY A 87 14.88 -26.22 -13.39
C GLY A 87 14.22 -26.84 -12.16
N ALA A 88 12.98 -26.46 -11.82
CA ALA A 88 12.30 -26.88 -10.60
C ALA A 88 11.54 -28.22 -10.76
N GLY A 89 11.41 -28.99 -9.69
CA GLY A 89 10.56 -30.20 -9.66
C GLY A 89 9.06 -29.87 -9.81
N VAL A 90 8.22 -30.89 -10.07
CA VAL A 90 6.76 -30.70 -10.33
C VAL A 90 6.04 -29.99 -9.18
N THR A 91 6.36 -30.33 -7.92
CA THR A 91 5.79 -29.67 -6.73
C THR A 91 6.22 -28.20 -6.62
N GLN A 92 7.52 -27.93 -6.76
CA GLN A 92 8.08 -26.57 -6.74
C GLN A 92 7.53 -25.70 -7.90
N THR A 93 7.22 -26.31 -9.05
CA THR A 93 6.67 -25.60 -10.21
C THR A 93 5.27 -25.06 -9.94
N GLU A 94 4.41 -25.83 -9.26
CA GLU A 94 3.06 -25.38 -8.88
C GLU A 94 3.10 -24.25 -7.84
N ASP A 95 4.00 -24.33 -6.85
CA ASP A 95 4.18 -23.28 -5.85
C ASP A 95 4.68 -21.98 -6.50
N ILE A 96 5.65 -22.05 -7.41
CA ILE A 96 6.15 -20.90 -8.16
C ILE A 96 5.02 -20.27 -9.01
N LYS A 97 4.15 -21.08 -9.63
CA LYS A 97 3.01 -20.59 -10.41
C LYS A 97 2.01 -19.83 -9.53
N LYS A 98 1.72 -20.34 -8.33
CA LYS A 98 0.88 -19.67 -7.32
C LYS A 98 1.51 -18.36 -6.87
N GLN A 99 2.81 -18.34 -6.58
CA GLN A 99 3.56 -17.13 -6.23
C GLN A 99 3.54 -16.08 -7.35
N ARG A 100 3.66 -16.48 -8.63
CA ARG A 100 3.55 -15.55 -9.76
C ARG A 100 2.16 -14.94 -9.86
N ALA A 101 1.10 -15.74 -9.76
CA ALA A 101 -0.26 -15.23 -9.80
C ALA A 101 -0.52 -14.23 -8.65
N ALA A 102 -0.02 -14.55 -7.45
CA ALA A 102 -0.08 -13.64 -6.30
C ALA A 102 0.70 -12.34 -6.54
N LEU A 103 1.91 -12.42 -7.10
CA LEU A 103 2.74 -11.26 -7.44
C LEU A 103 2.06 -10.37 -8.48
N VAL A 104 1.59 -10.94 -9.59
CA VAL A 104 0.88 -10.19 -10.64
C VAL A 104 -0.34 -9.49 -10.06
N LEU A 105 -1.11 -10.18 -9.21
CA LEU A 105 -2.27 -9.60 -8.54
C LEU A 105 -1.89 -8.48 -7.57
N ALA A 106 -0.81 -8.63 -6.80
CA ALA A 106 -0.30 -7.60 -5.89
C ALA A 106 0.17 -6.35 -6.65
N VAL A 107 0.95 -6.54 -7.72
CA VAL A 107 1.44 -5.46 -8.59
C VAL A 107 0.26 -4.76 -9.27
N ALA A 108 -0.66 -5.51 -9.88
CA ALA A 108 -1.84 -4.94 -10.53
C ALA A 108 -2.69 -4.12 -9.55
N ARG A 109 -2.94 -4.63 -8.34
CA ARG A 109 -3.65 -3.88 -7.28
C ARG A 109 -2.93 -2.59 -6.93
N LYS A 110 -1.61 -2.63 -6.71
CA LYS A 110 -0.80 -1.45 -6.39
C LYS A 110 -0.87 -0.40 -7.52
N LEU A 111 -0.76 -0.84 -8.78
CA LEU A 111 -0.84 0.04 -9.94
C LEU A 111 -2.22 0.67 -10.09
N ILE A 112 -3.31 -0.09 -9.93
CA ILE A 112 -4.68 0.43 -9.98
C ILE A 112 -4.90 1.50 -8.91
N LEU A 113 -4.43 1.26 -7.68
CA LEU A 113 -4.55 2.24 -6.61
C LEU A 113 -3.73 3.51 -6.91
N ASN A 114 -2.49 3.36 -7.37
CA ASN A 114 -1.68 4.52 -7.77
C ASN A 114 -2.32 5.33 -8.91
N LEU A 115 -2.91 4.67 -9.90
CA LEU A 115 -3.66 5.32 -10.97
C LEU A 115 -4.90 6.05 -10.43
N ALA A 116 -5.63 5.45 -9.49
CA ALA A 116 -6.74 6.11 -8.82
C ALA A 116 -6.28 7.36 -8.07
N ARG A 117 -5.11 7.34 -7.43
CA ARG A 117 -4.52 8.51 -6.76
C ARG A 117 -4.15 9.62 -7.75
N LEU A 118 -3.53 9.27 -8.88
CA LEU A 118 -3.25 10.24 -9.95
C LEU A 118 -4.55 10.86 -10.48
N ALA A 119 -5.56 10.02 -10.74
CA ALA A 119 -6.88 10.48 -11.16
C ALA A 119 -7.52 11.42 -10.14
N GLN A 120 -7.35 11.17 -8.83
CA GLN A 120 -7.83 12.06 -7.78
C GLN A 120 -7.21 13.46 -7.90
N GLY A 121 -5.89 13.55 -8.09
CA GLY A 121 -5.21 14.84 -8.25
C GLY A 121 -5.70 15.61 -9.47
N VAL A 122 -5.88 14.91 -10.60
CA VAL A 122 -6.40 15.52 -11.83
C VAL A 122 -7.85 15.99 -11.66
N LEU A 123 -8.74 15.14 -11.14
CA LEU A 123 -10.15 15.49 -10.94
C LEU A 123 -10.30 16.67 -9.97
N LEU A 124 -9.49 16.71 -8.90
CA LEU A 124 -9.48 17.81 -7.95
C LEU A 124 -8.98 19.10 -8.58
N GLY A 125 -7.89 19.05 -9.34
CA GLY A 125 -7.36 20.17 -10.11
C GLY A 125 -8.42 20.75 -11.06
N LEU A 126 -8.95 19.92 -11.95
CA LEU A 126 -9.96 20.31 -12.92
C LEU A 126 -11.25 20.86 -12.27
N LYS A 127 -11.64 20.33 -11.11
CA LYS A 127 -12.81 20.84 -10.38
C LYS A 127 -12.55 22.22 -9.79
N VAL A 128 -11.40 22.43 -9.14
CA VAL A 128 -11.04 23.72 -8.53
C VAL A 128 -10.79 24.78 -9.60
N ASP A 129 -10.20 24.41 -10.74
CA ASP A 129 -9.98 25.29 -11.88
C ASP A 129 -11.27 25.62 -12.66
N GLY A 130 -12.43 25.10 -12.22
CA GLY A 130 -13.73 25.37 -12.82
C GLY A 130 -14.04 24.59 -14.10
N SER A 131 -13.13 23.76 -14.59
CA SER A 131 -13.33 22.92 -15.79
C SER A 131 -14.39 21.83 -15.60
N LEU A 132 -14.65 21.43 -14.35
CA LEU A 132 -15.69 20.47 -13.97
C LEU A 132 -16.78 21.13 -13.11
N SER A 133 -17.30 22.29 -13.50
CA SER A 133 -18.29 23.07 -12.72
C SER A 133 -19.51 22.25 -12.28
N ASP A 134 -20.02 21.38 -13.14
CA ASP A 134 -21.30 20.69 -12.95
C ASP A 134 -21.15 19.36 -12.18
N ALA A 135 -19.94 18.83 -12.05
CA ALA A 135 -19.69 17.58 -11.34
C ALA A 135 -19.86 17.76 -9.82
N SER A 136 -20.58 16.88 -9.14
CA SER A 136 -20.65 16.95 -7.68
C SER A 136 -19.31 16.61 -7.02
N TRP A 137 -19.05 17.14 -5.83
CA TRP A 137 -17.83 16.82 -5.09
C TRP A 137 -17.75 15.33 -4.74
N TRP A 138 -18.89 14.68 -4.54
CA TRP A 138 -18.98 13.23 -4.36
C TRP A 138 -18.41 12.45 -5.55
N VAL A 139 -18.63 12.92 -6.78
CA VAL A 139 -18.07 12.33 -8.01
C VAL A 139 -16.56 12.60 -8.10
N VAL A 140 -16.13 13.81 -7.77
CA VAL A 140 -14.70 14.20 -7.77
C VAL A 140 -13.88 13.34 -6.79
N PHE A 141 -14.49 12.89 -5.69
CA PHE A 141 -13.87 11.99 -4.71
C PHE A 141 -14.08 10.49 -5.00
N ILE A 142 -14.61 10.09 -6.15
CA ILE A 142 -14.75 8.65 -6.53
C ILE A 142 -13.46 7.86 -6.30
N PRO A 143 -12.26 8.33 -6.71
CA PRO A 143 -11.04 7.59 -6.43
C PRO A 143 -10.81 7.35 -4.93
N VAL A 144 -11.12 8.33 -4.07
CA VAL A 144 -11.06 8.16 -2.61
C VAL A 144 -12.04 7.09 -2.14
N TRP A 145 -13.26 7.06 -2.66
CA TRP A 145 -14.25 6.04 -2.30
C TRP A 145 -13.81 4.62 -2.71
N LEU A 146 -13.09 4.48 -3.82
CA LEU A 146 -12.48 3.21 -4.21
C LEU A 146 -11.40 2.77 -3.21
N TYR A 147 -10.60 3.70 -2.69
CA TYR A 147 -9.65 3.42 -1.63
C TYR A 147 -10.34 2.98 -0.34
N VAL A 148 -11.39 3.70 0.09
CA VAL A 148 -12.19 3.32 1.28
C VAL A 148 -12.73 1.90 1.13
N ALA A 149 -13.38 1.61 0.00
CA ALA A 149 -13.94 0.28 -0.28
C ALA A 149 -12.86 -0.81 -0.28
N PHE A 150 -11.69 -0.52 -0.86
CA PHE A 150 -10.55 -1.43 -0.84
C PHE A 150 -10.05 -1.71 0.57
N PHE A 151 -9.84 -0.68 1.40
CA PHE A 151 -9.37 -0.85 2.77
C PHE A 151 -10.38 -1.60 3.65
N VAL A 152 -11.67 -1.27 3.55
CA VAL A 152 -12.74 -1.98 4.26
C VAL A 152 -12.85 -3.44 3.81
N SER A 153 -12.50 -3.76 2.56
CA SER A 153 -12.55 -5.13 2.06
C SER A 153 -11.59 -6.09 2.78
N PHE A 154 -10.48 -5.60 3.37
CA PHE A 154 -9.52 -6.43 4.09
C PHE A 154 -10.09 -7.05 5.39
N PRO A 155 -10.54 -6.27 6.39
CA PRO A 155 -11.11 -6.83 7.62
C PRO A 155 -12.35 -7.67 7.32
N VAL A 156 -13.15 -7.30 6.31
CA VAL A 156 -14.31 -8.07 5.86
C VAL A 156 -13.87 -9.45 5.33
N ARG A 157 -12.90 -9.51 4.42
CA ARG A 157 -12.36 -10.77 3.89
C ARG A 157 -11.71 -11.62 4.99
N LYS A 158 -10.98 -10.99 5.91
CA LYS A 158 -10.37 -11.64 7.08
C LYS A 158 -11.44 -12.31 7.95
N TYR A 159 -12.52 -11.58 8.26
CA TYR A 159 -13.66 -12.12 9.01
C TYR A 159 -14.32 -13.32 8.30
N PHE A 160 -14.61 -13.20 7.01
CA PHE A 160 -15.22 -14.30 6.26
C PHE A 160 -14.31 -15.52 6.15
N ARG A 161 -12.99 -15.34 6.01
CA ARG A 161 -12.00 -16.43 6.02
C ARG A 161 -11.95 -17.12 7.38
N ALA A 162 -11.90 -16.36 8.46
CA ALA A 162 -11.94 -16.91 9.83
C ALA A 162 -13.22 -17.70 10.08
N LYS A 163 -14.37 -17.19 9.63
CA LYS A 163 -15.67 -17.88 9.73
C LYS A 163 -15.73 -19.16 8.88
N ALA A 164 -15.10 -19.17 7.71
CA ALA A 164 -15.01 -20.37 6.87
C ALA A 164 -14.12 -21.44 7.52
N LYS A 165 -12.92 -21.08 8.01
CA LYS A 165 -12.02 -22.00 8.72
C LYS A 165 -12.67 -22.58 9.99
N ALA A 166 -13.47 -21.81 10.72
CA ALA A 166 -14.21 -22.29 11.90
C ALA A 166 -15.33 -23.30 11.59
N LYS A 167 -15.82 -23.34 10.35
CA LYS A 167 -16.85 -24.28 9.89
C LYS A 167 -16.30 -25.58 9.33
N GLU A 168 -15.01 -25.62 8.98
CA GLU A 168 -14.38 -26.86 8.53
C GLU A 168 -14.25 -27.83 9.71
N PRO A 169 -14.64 -29.11 9.56
CA PRO A 169 -14.43 -30.09 10.60
C PRO A 169 -12.92 -30.19 10.88
N LYS A 170 -12.51 -29.96 12.13
CA LYS A 170 -11.12 -30.19 12.58
C LYS A 170 -10.70 -31.58 12.10
N LYS A 171 -9.82 -31.66 11.09
CA LYS A 171 -9.15 -32.92 10.75
C LYS A 171 -8.44 -33.38 12.02
N SER A 172 -8.85 -34.53 12.55
CA SER A 172 -8.19 -35.15 13.70
C SER A 172 -6.68 -35.20 13.44
N PRO A 173 -5.83 -34.91 14.43
CA PRO A 173 -4.39 -35.06 14.27
C PRO A 173 -4.09 -36.55 14.06
N ARG A 174 -4.01 -36.98 12.80
CA ARG A 174 -3.50 -38.30 12.46
C ARG A 174 -2.00 -38.21 12.73
N GLN A 175 -1.55 -38.86 13.79
CA GLN A 175 -0.13 -39.09 14.07
C GLN A 175 0.56 -39.52 12.79
N GLN A 176 1.36 -38.62 12.22
CA GLN A 176 2.25 -38.92 11.10
C GLN A 176 3.66 -38.96 11.67
N HIS A 177 3.90 -39.98 12.49
CA HIS A 177 5.26 -40.46 12.75
C HIS A 177 5.68 -41.31 11.54
N THR A 178 6.24 -40.66 10.53
CA THR A 178 7.11 -41.32 9.55
C THR A 178 8.35 -40.45 9.40
N HIS A 179 9.48 -41.08 9.70
CA HIS A 179 10.77 -40.47 9.98
C HIS A 179 11.56 -40.33 8.67
N ASP A 180 11.19 -39.40 7.80
CA ASP A 180 11.92 -39.15 6.56
C ASP A 180 12.86 -37.94 6.72
N ALA A 181 14.12 -38.24 7.01
CA ALA A 181 15.17 -37.31 7.41
C ALA A 181 15.81 -36.51 6.24
N TYR A 182 15.09 -36.24 5.14
CA TYR A 182 15.65 -35.50 4.00
C TYR A 182 14.75 -34.43 3.36
N THR A 183 13.63 -34.06 4.00
CA THR A 183 12.79 -32.95 3.52
C THR A 183 12.92 -31.76 4.48
N ARG A 184 14.03 -31.02 4.34
CA ARG A 184 14.11 -29.64 4.83
C ARG A 184 13.19 -28.82 3.91
N GLU A 185 12.19 -28.16 4.49
CA GLU A 185 11.14 -27.36 3.81
C GLU A 185 9.81 -28.08 3.51
N SER A 186 9.16 -28.62 4.55
CA SER A 186 7.72 -28.37 4.66
C SER A 186 7.56 -27.11 5.53
N VAL A 187 7.82 -25.95 4.93
CA VAL A 187 7.26 -24.69 5.43
C VAL A 187 5.76 -24.89 5.37
N THR A 188 5.18 -25.24 6.51
CA THR A 188 3.73 -25.27 6.71
C THR A 188 3.18 -23.96 6.16
N GLU A 189 2.46 -24.07 5.06
CA GLU A 189 1.60 -23.05 4.48
C GLU A 189 0.51 -22.70 5.49
N ASP A 190 0.89 -21.95 6.49
CA ASP A 190 0.09 -21.14 7.38
C ASP A 190 1.18 -20.47 8.21
N GLU A 191 1.73 -19.34 7.71
CA GLU A 191 2.00 -18.27 8.67
C GLU A 191 0.70 -18.19 9.45
N GLU A 192 0.72 -18.66 10.70
CA GLU A 192 -0.35 -18.51 11.65
C GLU A 192 -0.55 -17.00 11.78
N GLU A 193 -1.30 -16.39 10.85
CA GLU A 193 -1.99 -15.13 11.03
C GLU A 193 -2.76 -15.36 12.32
N GLU A 194 -2.17 -14.96 13.45
CA GLU A 194 -2.68 -15.23 14.80
C GLU A 194 -4.18 -15.00 14.78
N LEU A 195 -4.92 -16.10 14.71
CA LEU A 195 -6.31 -16.04 14.34
C LEU A 195 -7.00 -15.50 15.58
N SER A 196 -7.30 -14.20 15.55
CA SER A 196 -7.65 -13.48 16.76
C SER A 196 -8.78 -14.23 17.47
N LYS A 197 -8.70 -14.30 18.81
CA LYS A 197 -9.71 -14.99 19.63
C LYS A 197 -11.13 -14.47 19.33
N PHE A 198 -11.26 -13.28 18.77
CA PHE A 198 -12.52 -12.64 18.38
C PHE A 198 -12.42 -11.97 16.98
N PRO A 199 -12.54 -12.73 15.87
CA PRO A 199 -12.35 -12.21 14.52
C PRO A 199 -13.41 -11.17 14.11
N ALA A 200 -14.61 -11.23 14.70
CA ALA A 200 -15.65 -10.22 14.50
C ALA A 200 -15.30 -8.88 15.15
N LEU A 201 -14.78 -8.93 16.39
CA LEU A 201 -14.41 -7.74 17.15
C LEU A 201 -13.21 -7.04 16.50
N ASP A 202 -12.21 -7.81 16.07
CA ASP A 202 -11.03 -7.31 15.35
C ASP A 202 -11.42 -6.61 14.04
N ALA A 203 -12.30 -7.25 13.25
CA ALA A 203 -12.80 -6.66 12.01
C ALA A 203 -13.61 -5.37 12.25
N LEU A 204 -14.49 -5.36 13.27
CA LEU A 204 -15.26 -4.16 13.65
C LEU A 204 -14.34 -3.03 14.12
N CYS A 205 -13.37 -3.33 14.97
CA CYS A 205 -12.38 -2.35 15.44
C CYS A 205 -11.61 -1.73 14.27
N THR A 206 -11.11 -2.57 13.36
CA THR A 206 -10.39 -2.13 12.16
C THR A 206 -11.28 -1.24 11.26
N ILE A 207 -12.54 -1.62 11.05
CA ILE A 207 -13.49 -0.82 10.26
C ILE A 207 -13.75 0.54 10.93
N LEU A 208 -13.93 0.57 12.25
CA LEU A 208 -14.13 1.82 12.99
C LEU A 208 -12.92 2.76 12.86
N VAL A 209 -11.70 2.23 12.96
CA VAL A 209 -10.47 3.00 12.73
C VAL A 209 -10.43 3.54 11.30
N ILE A 210 -10.73 2.71 10.29
CA ILE A 210 -10.80 3.18 8.90
C ILE A 210 -11.84 4.29 8.74
N CYS A 211 -13.04 4.14 9.31
CA CYS A 211 -14.07 5.17 9.26
C CYS A 211 -13.63 6.48 9.92
N ALA A 212 -12.95 6.41 11.07
CA ALA A 212 -12.41 7.57 11.75
C ALA A 212 -11.37 8.30 10.89
N LEU A 213 -10.40 7.56 10.33
CA LEU A 213 -9.36 8.11 9.46
C LEU A 213 -9.93 8.72 8.17
N MET A 214 -10.99 8.12 7.61
CA MET A 214 -11.61 8.57 6.36
C MET A 214 -12.69 9.63 6.56
N SER A 215 -13.14 9.86 7.80
CA SER A 215 -14.19 10.83 8.14
C SER A 215 -13.95 12.26 7.61
N PRO A 216 -12.72 12.82 7.55
CA PRO A 216 -12.53 14.16 7.01
C PRO A 216 -12.86 14.25 5.53
N PHE A 217 -12.68 13.17 4.75
CA PHE A 217 -13.00 13.19 3.32
C PHE A 217 -14.51 13.28 3.10
N PHE A 218 -15.31 12.61 3.93
CA PHE A 218 -16.77 12.71 3.91
C PHE A 218 -17.26 14.09 4.38
N ILE A 219 -16.64 14.62 5.44
CA ILE A 219 -16.99 15.96 5.93
C ILE A 219 -16.56 17.02 4.90
N LEU A 220 -15.41 16.85 4.26
CA LEU A 220 -14.91 17.74 3.21
C LEU A 220 -15.81 17.70 1.97
N SER A 221 -16.24 16.51 1.51
CA SER A 221 -17.15 16.40 0.36
C SER A 221 -18.49 17.07 0.64
N ALA A 222 -19.08 16.87 1.83
CA ALA A 222 -20.30 17.53 2.25
C ALA A 222 -20.11 19.06 2.36
N ARG A 223 -18.99 19.50 2.92
CA ARG A 223 -18.68 20.92 3.06
C ARG A 223 -18.53 21.63 1.73
N LEU A 224 -17.86 20.98 0.78
CA LEU A 224 -17.60 21.53 -0.55
C LEU A 224 -18.88 21.53 -1.40
N GLN A 225 -19.80 20.60 -1.15
CA GLN A 225 -21.09 20.52 -1.85
C GLN A 225 -22.09 21.58 -1.34
N ASP A 226 -22.32 21.63 -0.03
CA ASP A 226 -23.47 22.37 0.52
C ASP A 226 -23.08 23.66 1.25
N GLY A 227 -21.78 23.92 1.48
CA GLY A 227 -21.35 25.16 2.09
C GLY A 227 -21.63 25.32 3.59
N SER A 228 -22.27 24.32 4.21
CA SER A 228 -23.18 24.53 5.36
C SER A 228 -22.53 24.71 6.74
N PHE A 229 -21.23 24.45 6.91
CA PHE A 229 -20.56 24.53 8.22
C PHE A 229 -19.11 25.03 8.13
N SER A 230 -18.45 25.36 9.24
CA SER A 230 -17.07 25.88 9.20
C SER A 230 -16.05 24.82 8.76
N SER A 231 -15.03 25.19 7.99
CA SER A 231 -13.95 24.27 7.56
C SER A 231 -13.16 23.67 8.73
N ILE A 232 -13.20 24.31 9.91
CA ILE A 232 -12.57 23.76 11.12
C ILE A 232 -13.15 22.40 11.53
N TYR A 233 -14.43 22.15 11.23
CA TYR A 233 -15.09 20.88 11.53
C TYR A 233 -14.55 19.71 10.71
N VAL A 234 -13.93 19.98 9.56
CA VAL A 234 -13.29 18.94 8.73
C VAL A 234 -12.11 18.28 9.46
N LEU A 235 -11.37 19.07 10.24
CA LEU A 235 -10.17 18.61 10.97
C LEU A 235 -10.49 18.06 12.36
N LEU A 236 -11.72 18.26 12.83
CA LEU A 236 -12.14 17.95 14.20
C LEU A 236 -11.95 16.46 14.59
N PRO A 237 -12.20 15.48 13.70
CA PRO A 237 -11.90 14.07 14.01
C PRO A 237 -10.43 13.82 14.36
N TRP A 238 -9.49 14.57 13.78
CA TRP A 238 -8.06 14.44 14.06
C TRP A 238 -7.62 15.26 15.27
N LEU A 239 -8.23 16.43 15.50
CA LEU A 239 -7.93 17.28 16.67
C LEU A 239 -8.40 16.65 17.98
N ILE A 240 -9.47 15.85 17.98
CA ILE A 240 -9.89 15.09 19.16
C ILE A 240 -8.89 13.99 19.49
N VAL A 241 -8.40 13.25 18.48
CA VAL A 241 -7.49 12.10 18.66
C VAL A 241 -6.11 12.52 19.19
N VAL A 242 -5.66 13.75 18.92
CA VAL A 242 -4.34 14.26 19.36
C VAL A 242 -4.37 14.88 20.77
N ARG A 243 -5.55 15.04 21.38
CA ARG A 243 -5.71 15.75 22.65
C ARG A 243 -5.66 14.86 23.90
N ASP A 244 -5.39 13.57 23.73
CA ASP A 244 -5.14 12.59 24.80
C ASP A 244 -3.67 12.11 24.75
#